data_AF-A0A370JVP3-F1
#
_entry.id   AF-A0A370JVP3-F1
#
_cell.length_a   1.000
_cell.length_b   1.000
_cell.length_c   1.000
_cell.angle_alpha   90.00
_cell.angle_beta   90.00
_cell.angle_gamma   90.00
#
_symmetry.space_group_name_H-M   'P 1'
#
loop_
_entity.id
_entity.type
_entity.pdbx_description
1 polymer ?
#
loop_
_entity_poly.entity_id
_entity_poly.type
_entity_poly.pdbx_seq_one_letter_code
_entity_poly.pdbx_strand_id
1 'polypeptide(L)'
;MKRVLVWLGLALILGSCVPQAVRPQPPQVELLQFSLVSIDPFSGRGEFDVRLRLTNPNPYALPLLESALTAELGGSPFRLTLPALEIPTGASREASARLVVPIVEGTRALASLVSGQATRFRLLGELQARLGPAVVPIGPVTLVDREVRIQFAFQPPTIRLVEIRLDGLAIRLVLEVENPNPIGFTLEGPLRLLAGGRSVAEGALNLGLGPNGRNRGELSLRPAGLPGGGGVSVELGLSARIPGILDRSVFQVLQGVLR
;
A
#
# COMPACT_ATOMS: atom_id res chain seq x y z
N MET A 1 -62.53 -45.52 -10.39
CA MET A 1 -62.14 -44.12 -10.08
C MET A 1 -61.22 -43.98 -8.84
N LYS A 2 -61.34 -44.80 -7.78
CA LYS A 2 -60.47 -44.70 -6.58
C LYS A 2 -58.96 -44.98 -6.81
N ARG A 3 -58.59 -45.82 -7.78
CA ARG A 3 -57.18 -46.17 -8.05
C ARG A 3 -56.37 -45.02 -8.67
N VAL A 4 -56.97 -44.20 -9.52
CA VAL A 4 -56.27 -43.07 -10.19
C VAL A 4 -55.90 -41.97 -9.19
N LEU A 5 -56.74 -41.74 -8.18
CA LEU A 5 -56.50 -40.75 -7.13
C LEU A 5 -55.28 -41.10 -6.26
N VAL A 6 -55.07 -42.39 -5.99
CA VAL A 6 -53.92 -42.89 -5.21
C VAL A 6 -52.61 -42.73 -5.97
N TRP A 7 -52.61 -42.97 -7.29
CA TRP A 7 -51.42 -42.78 -8.13
C TRP A 7 -51.05 -41.30 -8.32
N LEU A 8 -52.05 -40.41 -8.42
CA LEU A 8 -51.80 -38.96 -8.46
C LEU A 8 -51.24 -38.42 -7.14
N GLY A 9 -51.75 -38.91 -6.00
CA GLY A 9 -51.22 -38.56 -4.67
C GLY A 9 -49.78 -39.04 -4.47
N LEU A 10 -49.44 -40.24 -4.95
CA LEU A 10 -48.08 -40.78 -4.86
C LEU A 10 -47.08 -40.00 -5.75
N ALA A 11 -47.51 -39.58 -6.94
CA ALA A 11 -46.69 -38.77 -7.85
C ALA A 11 -46.39 -37.36 -7.28
N LEU A 12 -47.34 -36.76 -6.55
CA LEU A 12 -47.15 -35.47 -5.85
C LEU A 12 -46.21 -35.58 -4.65
N ILE A 13 -46.19 -36.72 -3.95
CA ILE A 13 -45.26 -36.97 -2.84
C ILE A 13 -43.84 -37.27 -3.34
N LEU A 14 -43.69 -37.89 -4.51
CA LEU A 14 -42.38 -38.15 -5.12
C LEU A 14 -41.76 -36.89 -5.77
N GLY A 15 -42.58 -35.92 -6.19
CA GLY A 15 -42.12 -34.64 -6.74
C GLY A 15 -41.55 -33.66 -5.72
N SER A 16 -41.82 -33.83 -4.42
CA SER A 16 -41.30 -32.97 -3.34
C SER A 16 -39.94 -33.40 -2.79
N CYS A 17 -39.41 -34.55 -3.24
CA CYS A 17 -38.08 -35.05 -2.90
C CYS A 17 -37.05 -34.81 -4.01
N VAL A 18 -37.21 -33.77 -4.83
CA VAL A 18 -36.09 -33.28 -5.64
C VAL A 18 -35.14 -32.56 -4.68
N PRO A 19 -33.89 -33.03 -4.49
CA PRO A 19 -32.92 -32.29 -3.69
C PRO A 19 -32.66 -30.97 -4.43
N GLN A 20 -33.30 -29.90 -3.97
CA GLN A 20 -32.91 -28.55 -4.35
C GLN A 20 -31.49 -28.39 -3.83
N ALA A 21 -30.51 -28.50 -4.73
CA ALA A 21 -29.13 -28.13 -4.45
C ALA A 21 -29.16 -26.62 -4.17
N VAL A 22 -29.31 -26.25 -2.90
CA VAL A 22 -29.36 -24.86 -2.46
C VAL A 22 -27.97 -24.29 -2.69
N ARG A 23 -27.77 -23.64 -3.83
CA ARG A 23 -26.54 -22.91 -4.10
C ARG A 23 -26.42 -21.79 -3.07
N PRO A 24 -25.31 -21.68 -2.35
CA PRO A 24 -25.10 -20.59 -1.42
C PRO A 24 -25.20 -19.25 -2.12
N GLN A 25 -25.99 -18.36 -1.55
CA GLN A 25 -26.04 -16.97 -1.95
C GLN A 25 -24.73 -16.28 -1.55
N PRO A 26 -24.21 -15.36 -2.37
CA PRO A 26 -23.01 -14.60 -2.04
C PRO A 26 -23.20 -13.79 -0.77
N PRO A 27 -22.19 -13.75 0.13
CA PRO A 27 -22.23 -12.85 1.26
C PRO A 27 -22.28 -11.40 0.77
N GLN A 28 -23.01 -10.55 1.48
CA GLN A 28 -22.94 -9.12 1.24
C GLN A 28 -21.59 -8.63 1.77
N VAL A 29 -20.79 -7.98 0.93
CA VAL A 29 -19.47 -7.50 1.30
C VAL A 29 -19.45 -5.99 1.33
N GLU A 30 -18.92 -5.44 2.40
CA GLU A 30 -18.75 -4.01 2.59
C GLU A 30 -17.30 -3.68 2.94
N LEU A 31 -16.76 -2.65 2.30
CA LEU A 31 -15.42 -2.16 2.60
C LEU A 31 -15.47 -1.27 3.84
N LEU A 32 -14.91 -1.75 4.94
CA LEU A 32 -14.81 -1.00 6.20
C LEU A 32 -13.62 -0.04 6.19
N GLN A 33 -12.46 -0.51 5.72
CA GLN A 33 -11.23 0.25 5.75
C GLN A 33 -10.34 -0.07 4.56
N PHE A 34 -9.71 0.96 4.02
CA PHE A 34 -8.63 0.88 3.04
C PHE A 34 -7.51 1.79 3.52
N SER A 35 -6.40 1.22 4.00
CA SER A 35 -5.31 1.98 4.60
C SER A 35 -3.97 1.62 4.00
N LEU A 36 -3.15 2.64 3.77
CA LEU A 36 -1.77 2.45 3.34
C LEU A 36 -0.94 1.85 4.47
N VAL A 37 -0.22 0.77 4.18
CA VAL A 37 0.75 0.15 5.08
C VAL A 37 2.13 0.71 4.76
N SER A 38 2.57 0.55 3.50
CA SER A 38 3.81 1.14 3.03
C SER A 38 3.86 1.27 1.51
N ILE A 39 4.66 2.19 0.99
CA ILE A 39 5.07 2.20 -0.42
C ILE A 39 6.59 2.20 -0.44
N ASP A 40 7.18 1.12 -0.94
CA ASP A 40 8.62 0.97 -1.00
C ASP A 40 9.09 0.92 -2.48
N PRO A 41 9.66 2.01 -3.00
CA PRO A 41 10.17 2.06 -4.37
C PRO A 41 11.37 1.12 -4.59
N PHE A 42 12.07 0.70 -3.54
CA PHE A 42 13.25 -0.15 -3.65
C PHE A 42 12.91 -1.63 -3.78
N SER A 43 11.83 -2.08 -3.11
CA SER A 43 11.24 -3.40 -3.36
C SER A 43 10.23 -3.41 -4.52
N GLY A 44 9.81 -2.22 -4.99
CA GLY A 44 8.89 -2.07 -6.11
C GLY A 44 7.43 -2.33 -5.76
N ARG A 45 7.03 -2.20 -4.49
CA ARG A 45 5.71 -2.61 -3.99
C ARG A 45 5.05 -1.54 -3.13
N GLY A 46 3.75 -1.38 -3.32
CA GLY A 46 2.83 -0.69 -2.40
C GLY A 46 1.95 -1.70 -1.67
N GLU A 47 1.87 -1.60 -0.36
CA GLU A 47 1.07 -2.48 0.49
C GLU A 47 -0.08 -1.71 1.13
N PHE A 48 -1.28 -2.30 1.06
CA PHE A 48 -2.49 -1.76 1.66
C PHE A 48 -3.19 -2.82 2.51
N ASP A 49 -3.72 -2.39 3.65
CA ASP A 49 -4.64 -3.18 4.46
C ASP A 49 -6.07 -2.91 4.00
N VAL A 50 -6.79 -3.99 3.69
CA VAL A 50 -8.19 -3.95 3.24
C VAL A 50 -9.01 -4.71 4.26
N ARG A 51 -9.91 -4.00 4.94
CA ARG A 51 -10.84 -4.61 5.90
C ARG A 51 -12.24 -4.65 5.33
N LEU A 52 -12.82 -5.84 5.35
CA LEU A 52 -14.11 -6.14 4.77
C LEU A 52 -15.04 -6.66 5.85
N ARG A 53 -16.30 -6.25 5.80
CA ARG A 53 -17.40 -6.88 6.53
C ARG A 53 -18.17 -7.78 5.59
N LEU A 54 -18.26 -9.06 5.93
CA LEU A 54 -19.02 -10.05 5.18
C LEU A 54 -20.25 -10.44 6.00
N THR A 55 -21.43 -10.26 5.42
CA THR A 55 -22.72 -10.62 6.02
C THR A 55 -23.30 -11.82 5.30
N ASN A 56 -23.64 -12.87 6.05
CA ASN A 56 -24.18 -14.10 5.49
C ASN A 56 -25.72 -14.02 5.36
N PRO A 57 -26.27 -13.97 4.13
CA PRO A 57 -27.72 -13.96 3.93
C PRO A 57 -28.34 -15.37 3.98
N ASN A 58 -27.52 -16.43 4.00
CA ASN A 58 -28.01 -17.80 3.93
C ASN A 58 -28.61 -18.24 5.29
N PRO A 59 -29.60 -19.15 5.29
CA PRO A 59 -30.20 -19.70 6.51
C PRO A 59 -29.32 -20.72 7.24
N TYR A 60 -28.05 -20.86 6.84
CA TYR A 60 -27.06 -21.77 7.40
C TYR A 60 -25.70 -21.09 7.51
N ALA A 61 -24.82 -21.62 8.35
CA ALA A 61 -23.45 -21.12 8.49
C ALA A 61 -22.69 -21.26 7.17
N LEU A 62 -21.94 -20.21 6.82
CA LEU A 62 -21.18 -20.13 5.58
C LEU A 62 -19.68 -20.20 5.90
N PRO A 63 -19.06 -21.40 5.89
CA PRO A 63 -17.62 -21.56 6.05
C PRO A 63 -16.93 -21.26 4.71
N LEU A 64 -16.44 -20.03 4.58
CA LEU A 64 -15.62 -19.61 3.45
C LEU A 64 -14.21 -20.18 3.57
N LEU A 65 -13.73 -20.74 2.48
CA LEU A 65 -12.34 -21.14 2.31
C LEU A 65 -11.52 -19.94 1.83
N GLU A 66 -10.21 -20.07 1.94
CA GLU A 66 -9.29 -19.10 1.36
C GLU A 66 -9.58 -18.96 -0.14
N SER A 67 -9.78 -17.72 -0.58
CA SER A 67 -10.23 -17.42 -1.93
C SER A 67 -9.32 -16.37 -2.57
N ALA A 68 -8.83 -16.65 -3.78
CA ALA A 68 -8.06 -15.71 -4.58
C ALA A 68 -9.02 -14.80 -5.35
N LEU A 69 -8.97 -13.50 -5.05
CA LEU A 69 -9.80 -12.47 -5.65
C LEU A 69 -8.94 -11.52 -6.48
N THR A 70 -9.60 -10.81 -7.39
CA THR A 70 -9.01 -9.73 -8.18
C THR A 70 -9.45 -8.40 -7.57
N ALA A 71 -8.49 -7.64 -7.07
CA ALA A 71 -8.63 -6.28 -6.61
C ALA A 71 -8.24 -5.33 -7.74
N GLU A 72 -9.21 -4.68 -8.37
CA GLU A 72 -8.98 -3.64 -9.37
C GLU A 72 -8.82 -2.29 -8.66
N LEU A 73 -7.69 -1.62 -8.86
CA LEU A 73 -7.42 -0.30 -8.31
C LEU A 73 -7.05 0.65 -9.45
N GLY A 74 -7.88 1.68 -9.67
CA GLY A 74 -7.67 2.65 -10.74
C GLY A 74 -7.65 2.03 -12.15
N GLY A 75 -8.41 0.95 -12.36
CA GLY A 75 -8.47 0.21 -13.63
C GLY A 75 -7.45 -0.91 -13.79
N SER A 76 -6.50 -1.05 -12.84
CA SER A 76 -5.46 -2.09 -12.90
C SER A 76 -5.79 -3.25 -11.96
N PRO A 77 -5.81 -4.51 -12.43
CA PRO A 77 -6.13 -5.66 -11.61
C PRO A 77 -4.91 -6.18 -10.84
N PHE A 78 -5.11 -6.46 -9.55
CA PHE A 78 -4.10 -7.02 -8.65
C PHE A 78 -4.70 -8.23 -7.91
N ARG A 79 -3.84 -9.15 -7.46
CA ARG A 79 -4.29 -10.31 -6.68
C ARG A 79 -4.48 -9.91 -5.22
N LEU A 80 -5.60 -10.34 -4.64
CA LEU A 80 -5.89 -10.24 -3.20
C LEU A 80 -6.36 -11.60 -2.71
N THR A 81 -5.84 -12.04 -1.56
CA THR A 81 -6.26 -13.32 -0.96
C THR A 81 -7.15 -13.02 0.23
N LEU A 82 -8.40 -13.47 0.16
CA LEU A 82 -9.33 -13.40 1.28
C LEU A 82 -9.12 -14.64 2.17
N PRO A 83 -8.86 -14.47 3.48
CA PRO A 83 -8.63 -15.61 4.36
C PRO A 83 -9.90 -16.44 4.55
N ALA A 84 -9.71 -17.72 4.90
CA ALA A 84 -10.82 -18.58 5.33
C ALA A 84 -11.51 -18.02 6.57
N LEU A 85 -12.84 -18.08 6.59
CA LEU A 85 -13.66 -17.49 7.64
C LEU A 85 -15.02 -18.16 7.70
N GLU A 86 -15.50 -18.46 8.91
CA GLU A 86 -16.85 -18.96 9.10
C GLU A 86 -17.80 -17.84 9.52
N ILE A 87 -18.85 -17.63 8.72
CA ILE A 87 -19.88 -16.62 8.96
C ILE A 87 -21.16 -17.33 9.43
N PRO A 88 -21.58 -17.17 10.69
CA PRO A 88 -22.82 -17.76 11.17
C PRO A 88 -24.06 -17.28 10.40
N THR A 89 -25.16 -18.01 10.51
CA THR A 89 -26.45 -17.67 9.87
C THR A 89 -26.90 -16.26 10.25
N GLY A 90 -27.15 -15.41 9.25
CA GLY A 90 -27.63 -14.04 9.46
C GLY A 90 -26.65 -13.09 10.17
N ALA A 91 -25.41 -13.53 10.42
CA ALA A 91 -24.39 -12.75 11.11
C ALA A 91 -23.43 -12.06 10.14
N SER A 92 -22.68 -11.09 10.67
CA SER A 92 -21.57 -10.45 9.99
C SER A 92 -20.24 -10.82 10.64
N ARG A 93 -19.19 -10.96 9.83
CA ARG A 93 -17.82 -11.13 10.30
C ARG A 93 -16.88 -10.21 9.54
N GLU A 94 -15.81 -9.79 10.21
CA GLU A 94 -14.76 -8.99 9.61
C GLU A 94 -13.65 -9.89 9.06
N ALA A 95 -13.12 -9.53 7.90
CA ALA A 95 -11.94 -10.13 7.29
C ALA A 95 -10.95 -9.04 6.93
N SER A 96 -9.67 -9.28 7.23
CA SER A 96 -8.56 -8.41 6.82
C SER A 96 -7.73 -9.11 5.76
N ALA A 97 -7.40 -8.40 4.69
CA ALA A 97 -6.57 -8.90 3.61
C ALA A 97 -5.52 -7.86 3.23
N ARG A 98 -4.33 -8.35 2.84
CA ARG A 98 -3.25 -7.50 2.34
C ARG A 98 -3.34 -7.41 0.81
N LEU A 99 -3.43 -6.19 0.30
CA LEU A 99 -3.30 -5.90 -1.13
C LEU A 99 -1.86 -5.46 -1.41
N VAL A 100 -1.21 -6.15 -2.34
CA VAL A 100 0.13 -5.79 -2.82
C VAL A 100 0.01 -5.28 -4.25
N VAL A 101 0.46 -4.06 -4.47
CA VAL A 101 0.41 -3.35 -5.75
C VAL A 101 1.84 -3.15 -6.26
N PRO A 102 2.26 -3.81 -7.33
CA PRO A 102 3.54 -3.50 -7.98
C PRO A 102 3.55 -2.04 -8.45
N ILE A 103 4.59 -1.28 -8.09
CA ILE A 103 4.66 0.15 -8.37
C ILE A 103 4.62 0.44 -9.87
N VAL A 104 5.27 -0.40 -10.68
CA VAL A 104 5.34 -0.25 -12.14
C VAL A 104 3.95 -0.37 -12.78
N GLU A 105 3.12 -1.29 -12.28
CA GLU A 105 1.77 -1.53 -12.79
C GLU A 105 0.76 -0.52 -12.21
N GLY A 106 0.93 -0.15 -10.94
CA GLY A 106 0.02 0.70 -10.20
C GLY A 106 0.38 2.18 -10.17
N THR A 107 1.36 2.66 -10.93
CA THR A 107 1.94 4.01 -10.77
C THR A 107 0.87 5.11 -10.73
N ARG A 108 -0.07 5.10 -11.69
CA ARG A 108 -1.14 6.10 -11.76
C ARG A 108 -2.07 6.04 -10.54
N ALA A 109 -2.49 4.84 -10.15
CA ALA A 109 -3.37 4.66 -9.01
C ALA A 109 -2.69 5.08 -7.70
N LEU A 110 -1.42 4.70 -7.51
CA LEU A 110 -0.62 5.11 -6.36
C LEU A 110 -0.43 6.64 -6.33
N ALA A 111 -0.16 7.28 -7.47
CA ALA A 111 -0.05 8.74 -7.56
C ALA A 111 -1.34 9.46 -7.15
N SER A 112 -2.49 8.99 -7.64
CA SER A 112 -3.80 9.52 -7.23
C SER A 112 -4.04 9.34 -5.73
N LEU A 113 -3.75 8.15 -5.18
CA LEU A 113 -3.89 7.90 -3.75
C LEU A 113 -2.96 8.79 -2.91
N VAL A 114 -1.67 8.87 -3.25
CA VAL A 114 -0.66 9.66 -2.53
C VAL A 114 -0.94 11.16 -2.61
N SER A 115 -1.55 11.63 -3.69
CA SER A 115 -2.02 13.01 -3.82
C SER A 115 -3.35 13.30 -3.10
N GLY A 116 -3.97 12.29 -2.49
CA GLY A 116 -5.24 12.40 -1.76
C GLY A 116 -6.49 12.34 -2.66
N GLN A 117 -6.33 12.01 -3.94
CA GLN A 117 -7.45 11.85 -4.86
C GLN A 117 -8.18 10.53 -4.62
N ALA A 118 -9.50 10.56 -4.82
CA ALA A 118 -10.33 9.37 -4.82
C ALA A 118 -9.96 8.48 -6.03
N THR A 119 -9.79 7.19 -5.77
CA THR A 119 -9.47 6.18 -6.78
C THR A 119 -10.50 5.05 -6.69
N ARG A 120 -11.06 4.62 -7.83
CA ARG A 120 -12.01 3.51 -7.84
C ARG A 120 -11.32 2.21 -7.45
N PHE A 121 -11.92 1.49 -6.52
CA PHE A 121 -11.52 0.17 -6.04
C PHE A 121 -12.67 -0.81 -6.25
N ARG A 122 -12.39 -1.93 -6.94
CA ARG A 122 -13.35 -3.00 -7.15
C ARG A 122 -12.75 -4.31 -6.69
N LEU A 123 -13.54 -5.11 -5.99
CA LEU A 123 -13.16 -6.46 -5.61
C LEU A 123 -14.07 -7.44 -6.32
N LEU A 124 -13.49 -8.28 -7.17
CA LEU A 124 -14.21 -9.23 -8.00
C LEU A 124 -13.58 -10.61 -7.92
N GLY A 125 -14.40 -11.64 -8.06
CA GLY A 125 -13.91 -13.02 -8.12
C GLY A 125 -14.95 -14.03 -7.68
N GLU A 126 -14.46 -15.22 -7.38
CA GLU A 126 -15.24 -16.34 -6.88
C GLU A 126 -14.81 -16.66 -5.46
N LEU A 127 -15.79 -16.76 -4.56
CA LEU A 127 -15.57 -17.26 -3.21
C LEU A 127 -15.78 -18.77 -3.18
N GLN A 128 -15.05 -19.47 -2.33
CA GLN A 128 -15.25 -20.90 -2.13
C GLN A 128 -15.87 -21.15 -0.76
N ALA A 129 -16.93 -21.93 -0.69
CA ALA A 129 -17.55 -22.33 0.57
C ALA A 129 -17.52 -23.86 0.73
N ARG A 130 -17.39 -24.34 1.97
CA ARG A 130 -17.46 -25.76 2.29
C ARG A 130 -18.84 -26.14 2.83
N LEU A 131 -19.67 -26.77 2.02
CA LEU A 131 -20.99 -27.25 2.46
C LEU A 131 -20.94 -28.76 2.65
N GLY A 132 -20.81 -29.18 3.91
CA GLY A 132 -20.55 -30.59 4.24
C GLY A 132 -19.23 -31.08 3.62
N PRO A 133 -19.22 -32.20 2.88
CA PRO A 133 -18.01 -32.69 2.21
C PRO A 133 -17.68 -31.96 0.90
N ALA A 134 -18.59 -31.12 0.38
CA ALA A 134 -18.44 -30.48 -0.93
C ALA A 134 -17.85 -29.08 -0.82
N VAL A 135 -16.98 -28.73 -1.77
CA VAL A 135 -16.54 -27.35 -2.01
C VAL A 135 -17.40 -26.77 -3.12
N VAL A 136 -18.09 -25.67 -2.81
CA VAL A 136 -19.05 -25.03 -3.70
C VAL A 136 -18.57 -23.62 -4.03
N PRO A 137 -18.37 -23.28 -5.32
CA PRO A 137 -18.02 -21.93 -5.71
C PRO A 137 -19.24 -20.99 -5.61
N ILE A 138 -18.97 -19.75 -5.23
CA ILE A 138 -19.92 -18.64 -5.12
C ILE A 138 -19.38 -17.48 -5.95
N GLY A 139 -19.84 -17.38 -7.20
CA GLY A 139 -19.39 -16.35 -8.13
C GLY A 139 -19.36 -16.82 -9.58
N PRO A 140 -18.87 -15.99 -10.51
CA PRO A 140 -18.14 -14.73 -10.27
C PRO A 140 -19.07 -13.56 -9.87
N VAL A 141 -18.65 -12.78 -8.88
CA VAL A 141 -19.41 -11.61 -8.39
C VAL A 141 -18.50 -10.40 -8.17
N THR A 142 -19.07 -9.20 -8.29
CA THR A 142 -18.44 -7.98 -7.77
C THR A 142 -18.83 -7.83 -6.30
N LEU A 143 -17.87 -8.07 -5.41
CA LEU A 143 -18.05 -8.01 -3.97
C LEU A 143 -18.05 -6.56 -3.47
N VAL A 144 -17.20 -5.72 -4.03
CA VAL A 144 -17.06 -4.31 -3.67
C VAL A 144 -16.89 -3.48 -4.94
N ASP A 145 -17.52 -2.31 -5.00
CA ASP A 145 -17.27 -1.27 -6.01
C ASP A 145 -17.44 0.11 -5.33
N ARG A 146 -16.32 0.74 -4.96
CA ARG A 146 -16.29 1.98 -4.17
C ARG A 146 -15.11 2.85 -4.58
N GLU A 147 -15.20 4.14 -4.29
CA GLU A 147 -14.04 5.02 -4.32
C GLU A 147 -13.30 4.96 -2.99
N VAL A 148 -11.98 4.83 -3.05
CA VAL A 148 -11.09 4.84 -1.89
C VAL A 148 -10.12 6.01 -1.98
N ARG A 149 -9.73 6.52 -0.82
CA ARG A 149 -8.72 7.58 -0.67
C ARG A 149 -7.86 7.24 0.53
N ILE A 150 -6.60 7.63 0.48
CA ILE A 150 -5.72 7.57 1.66
C ILE A 150 -5.49 8.98 2.19
N GLN A 151 -5.41 9.08 3.51
CA GLN A 151 -5.01 10.31 4.17
C GLN A 151 -3.50 10.26 4.36
N PHE A 152 -2.76 10.75 3.38
CA PHE A 152 -1.31 10.86 3.46
C PHE A 152 -0.93 12.34 3.65
N ALA A 153 -0.25 12.61 4.75
CA ALA A 153 0.40 13.89 5.01
C ALA A 153 1.91 13.66 4.98
N PHE A 154 2.57 14.21 3.96
CA PHE A 154 4.02 14.11 3.83
C PHE A 154 4.70 14.84 4.98
N GLN A 155 5.49 14.12 5.76
CA GLN A 155 6.35 14.66 6.80
C GLN A 155 7.77 14.79 6.24
N PRO A 156 8.40 15.98 6.28
CA PRO A 156 9.78 16.13 5.82
C PRO A 156 10.73 15.17 6.55
N PRO A 157 11.72 14.58 5.87
CA PRO A 157 12.72 13.74 6.52
C PRO A 157 13.59 14.57 7.48
N THR A 158 14.04 13.96 8.56
CA THR A 158 15.01 14.60 9.47
C THR A 158 16.41 14.37 8.92
N ILE A 159 17.17 15.45 8.69
CA ILE A 159 18.54 15.37 8.19
C ILE A 159 19.48 15.90 9.26
N ARG A 160 20.52 15.14 9.59
CA ARG A 160 21.56 15.50 10.56
C ARG A 160 22.92 15.41 9.91
N LEU A 161 23.75 16.41 10.18
CA LEU A 161 25.15 16.39 9.80
C LEU A 161 25.95 15.72 10.92
N VAL A 162 26.48 14.54 10.65
CA VAL A 162 27.21 13.74 11.63
C VAL A 162 28.68 14.08 11.63
N GLU A 163 29.25 14.32 10.45
CA GLU A 163 30.68 14.62 10.30
C GLU A 163 30.91 15.57 9.12
N ILE A 164 31.80 16.54 9.34
CA ILE A 164 32.47 17.31 8.30
C ILE A 164 33.97 17.15 8.56
N ARG A 165 34.71 16.59 7.59
CA ARG A 165 36.17 16.45 7.69
C ARG A 165 36.83 16.89 6.40
N LEU A 166 37.99 17.52 6.52
CA LEU A 166 38.90 17.70 5.39
C LEU A 166 39.76 16.43 5.20
N ASP A 167 39.62 15.76 4.06
CA ASP A 167 40.43 14.59 3.69
C ASP A 167 41.29 14.93 2.46
N GLY A 168 42.53 15.34 2.73
CA GLY A 168 43.43 15.90 1.71
C GLY A 168 42.87 17.21 1.13
N LEU A 169 42.48 17.17 -0.15
CA LEU A 169 41.85 18.29 -0.86
C LEU A 169 40.34 18.16 -0.99
N ALA A 170 39.71 17.15 -0.39
CA ALA A 170 38.27 16.95 -0.44
C ALA A 170 37.62 17.22 0.92
N ILE A 171 36.37 17.69 0.92
CA ILE A 171 35.56 17.83 2.11
C ILE A 171 34.61 16.64 2.15
N ARG A 172 34.80 15.76 3.14
CA ARG A 172 33.94 14.63 3.41
C ARG A 172 32.81 15.08 4.33
N LEU A 173 31.58 14.90 3.85
CA LEU A 173 30.35 15.16 4.59
C LEU A 173 29.66 13.84 4.84
N VAL A 174 29.25 13.62 6.09
CA VAL A 174 28.46 12.47 6.45
C VAL A 174 27.12 12.93 6.98
N LEU A 175 26.08 12.62 6.22
CA LEU A 175 24.70 12.94 6.52
C LEU A 175 23.99 11.69 7.03
N GLU A 176 23.11 11.92 7.98
CA GLU A 176 22.20 10.91 8.50
C GLU A 176 20.79 11.38 8.27
N VAL A 177 20.00 10.54 7.59
CA VAL A 177 18.66 10.90 7.16
C VAL A 177 17.67 9.87 7.68
N GLU A 178 16.60 10.35 8.29
CA GLU A 178 15.50 9.54 8.82
C GLU A 178 14.21 9.91 8.10
N ASN A 179 13.54 8.91 7.54
CA ASN A 179 12.25 9.03 6.88
C ASN A 179 11.13 8.66 7.88
N PRO A 180 10.30 9.62 8.32
CA PRO A 180 9.17 9.33 9.21
C PRO A 180 7.92 8.82 8.48
N ASN A 181 7.95 8.71 7.15
CA ASN A 181 6.77 8.36 6.36
C ASN A 181 6.69 6.85 6.09
N PRO A 182 5.47 6.28 5.98
CA PRO A 182 5.28 4.93 5.46
C PRO A 182 5.59 4.81 3.95
N ILE A 183 5.98 5.91 3.30
CA ILE A 183 6.34 5.96 1.89
C ILE A 183 7.85 6.18 1.81
N GLY A 184 8.56 5.24 1.20
CA GLY A 184 9.97 5.38 0.85
C GLY A 184 10.15 6.24 -0.40
N PHE A 185 11.31 6.87 -0.53
CA PHE A 185 11.63 7.76 -1.66
C PHE A 185 13.13 7.89 -1.83
N THR A 186 13.55 8.34 -3.01
CA THR A 186 14.91 8.80 -3.23
C THR A 186 15.00 10.27 -2.89
N LEU A 187 15.92 10.64 -2.02
CA LEU A 187 16.24 12.02 -1.72
C LEU A 187 17.36 12.46 -2.67
N GLU A 188 17.03 13.32 -3.62
CA GLU A 188 17.94 13.77 -4.66
C GLU A 188 17.97 15.29 -4.82
N GLY A 189 19.14 15.84 -5.11
CA GLY A 189 19.28 17.27 -5.40
C GLY A 189 20.64 17.85 -5.03
N PRO A 190 20.84 19.14 -5.32
CA PRO A 190 22.07 19.85 -4.97
C PRO A 190 22.24 20.02 -3.46
N LEU A 191 23.50 19.91 -3.01
CA LEU A 191 23.94 20.45 -1.74
C LEU A 191 25.01 21.51 -1.96
N ARG A 192 25.03 22.51 -1.08
CA ARG A 192 26.04 23.56 -1.05
C ARG A 192 26.66 23.63 0.34
N LEU A 193 27.98 23.60 0.38
CA LEU A 193 28.74 23.90 1.58
C LEU A 193 29.06 25.39 1.57
N LEU A 194 28.66 26.10 2.62
CA LEU A 194 28.96 27.50 2.83
C LEU A 194 29.98 27.66 3.96
N ALA A 195 30.95 28.55 3.77
CA ALA A 195 31.84 29.01 4.83
C ALA A 195 31.79 30.55 4.85
N GLY A 196 31.44 31.13 6.01
CA GLY A 196 31.28 32.59 6.12
C GLY A 196 30.23 33.16 5.15
N GLY A 197 29.19 32.39 4.80
CA GLY A 197 28.12 32.80 3.89
C GLY A 197 28.43 32.68 2.39
N ARG A 198 29.61 32.17 2.00
CA ARG A 198 29.98 31.96 0.59
C ARG A 198 30.02 30.47 0.27
N SER A 199 29.52 30.08 -0.90
CA SER A 199 29.63 28.70 -1.40
C SER A 199 31.09 28.35 -1.62
N VAL A 200 31.57 27.34 -0.89
CA VAL A 200 32.94 26.83 -0.96
C VAL A 200 33.01 25.47 -1.65
N ALA A 201 31.91 24.72 -1.69
CA ALA A 201 31.84 23.47 -2.43
C ALA A 201 30.37 23.14 -2.76
N GLU A 202 30.16 22.48 -3.90
CA GLU A 202 28.84 22.01 -4.31
C GLU A 202 28.92 20.54 -4.69
N GLY A 203 27.81 19.83 -4.48
CA GLY A 203 27.67 18.44 -4.89
C GLY A 203 26.20 18.08 -5.10
N ALA A 204 25.96 16.83 -5.44
CA ALA A 204 24.61 16.27 -5.51
C ALA A 204 24.50 15.10 -4.55
N LEU A 205 23.41 15.07 -3.79
CA LEU A 205 23.02 13.92 -2.99
C LEU A 205 22.06 13.06 -3.82
N ASN A 206 22.24 11.75 -3.74
CA ASN A 206 21.26 10.77 -4.17
C ASN A 206 21.25 9.65 -3.14
N LEU A 207 20.19 9.59 -2.32
CA LEU A 207 20.09 8.66 -1.21
C LEU A 207 18.71 8.02 -1.17
N GLY A 208 18.66 6.69 -1.29
CA GLY A 208 17.43 5.94 -1.12
C GLY A 208 17.03 5.81 0.35
N LEU A 209 15.78 6.13 0.67
CA LEU A 209 15.22 6.04 2.02
C LEU A 209 13.96 5.19 2.01
N GLY A 210 14.03 3.99 2.57
CA GLY A 210 12.87 3.10 2.71
C GLY A 210 11.78 3.68 3.63
N PRO A 211 10.58 3.08 3.63
CA PRO A 211 9.50 3.43 4.55
C PRO A 211 9.95 3.37 6.01
N ASN A 212 9.67 4.41 6.80
CA ASN A 212 10.04 4.50 8.22
C ASN A 212 11.52 4.17 8.50
N GLY A 213 12.38 4.40 7.51
CA GLY A 213 13.76 3.94 7.50
C GLY A 213 14.75 5.05 7.82
N ARG A 214 15.99 4.65 8.09
CA ARG A 214 17.13 5.54 8.28
C ARG A 214 18.25 5.11 7.35
N ASN A 215 18.94 6.08 6.77
CA ASN A 215 20.11 5.82 5.93
C ASN A 215 21.20 6.86 6.19
N ARG A 216 22.44 6.46 5.95
CA ARG A 216 23.63 7.30 6.11
C ARG A 216 24.21 7.56 4.73
N GLY A 217 24.23 8.83 4.33
CA GLY A 217 24.81 9.28 3.08
C GLY A 217 26.20 9.85 3.32
N GLU A 218 27.16 9.45 2.50
CA GLU A 218 28.49 10.04 2.49
C GLU A 218 28.72 10.76 1.17
N LEU A 219 29.25 11.97 1.27
CA LEU A 219 29.53 12.84 0.13
C LEU A 219 30.97 13.32 0.22
N SER A 220 31.67 13.26 -0.91
CA SER A 220 32.98 13.88 -1.05
C SER A 220 32.85 15.08 -1.98
N LEU A 221 33.05 16.27 -1.44
CA LEU A 221 32.98 17.52 -2.17
C LEU A 221 34.36 18.01 -2.52
N ARG A 222 34.53 18.52 -3.73
CA ARG A 222 35.74 19.25 -4.13
C ARG A 222 35.55 20.73 -3.78
N PRO A 223 36.38 21.31 -2.90
CA PRO A 223 36.33 22.72 -2.59
C PRO A 223 36.74 23.54 -3.81
N ALA A 224 35.95 24.57 -4.13
CA ALA A 224 36.25 25.59 -5.12
C ALA A 224 37.08 26.76 -4.54
N GLY A 225 37.32 26.76 -3.22
CA GLY A 225 38.16 27.72 -2.52
C GLY A 225 38.50 27.26 -1.10
N LEU A 226 39.50 27.88 -0.46
CA LEU A 226 39.85 27.58 0.93
C LEU A 226 38.73 28.08 1.87
N PRO A 227 38.19 27.22 2.76
CA PRO A 227 37.25 27.69 3.78
C PRO A 227 38.00 28.64 4.71
N GLY A 228 37.65 29.93 4.66
CA GLY A 228 38.15 30.90 5.64
C GLY A 228 37.70 30.52 7.05
N GLY A 229 38.40 31.01 8.08
CA GLY A 229 38.05 30.79 9.48
C GLY A 229 36.70 31.45 9.83
N GLY A 230 35.61 30.73 9.61
CA GLY A 230 34.24 31.14 9.87
C GLY A 230 33.33 29.92 10.01
N GLY A 231 32.13 30.11 10.57
CA GLY A 231 31.16 29.02 10.72
C GLY A 231 30.82 28.37 9.37
N VAL A 232 30.64 27.04 9.41
CA VAL A 232 30.31 26.24 8.22
C VAL A 232 28.85 25.85 8.27
N SER A 233 28.14 25.98 7.15
CA SER A 233 26.77 25.51 7.00
C SER A 233 26.61 24.71 5.71
N VAL A 234 25.68 23.77 5.71
CA VAL A 234 25.31 22.97 4.53
C VAL A 234 23.88 23.33 4.17
N GLU A 235 23.69 23.92 3.00
CA GLU A 235 22.38 24.16 2.41
C GLU A 235 21.98 22.96 1.55
N LEU A 236 20.77 22.44 1.79
CA LEU A 236 20.22 21.28 1.12
C LEU A 236 19.00 21.72 0.30
N GLY A 237 19.12 21.66 -1.03
CA GLY A 237 18.03 21.92 -1.97
C GLY A 237 17.51 20.61 -2.56
N LEU A 238 16.97 19.74 -1.70
CA LEU A 238 16.67 18.36 -2.07
C LEU A 238 15.21 18.18 -2.47
N SER A 239 14.92 17.11 -3.18
CA SER A 239 13.58 16.64 -3.49
C SER A 239 13.45 15.17 -3.10
N ALA A 240 12.37 14.84 -2.38
CA ALA A 240 11.93 13.48 -2.16
C ALA A 240 11.12 13.02 -3.37
N ARG A 241 11.65 12.04 -4.11
CA ARG A 241 11.08 11.59 -5.38
C ARG A 241 10.76 10.10 -5.40
N ILE A 242 9.59 9.80 -5.96
CA ILE A 242 9.22 8.51 -6.53
C ILE A 242 8.69 8.80 -7.93
N PRO A 243 9.34 8.31 -9.00
CA PRO A 243 8.94 8.61 -10.37
C PRO A 243 7.43 8.38 -10.61
N GLY A 244 6.73 9.44 -11.04
CA GLY A 244 5.31 9.39 -11.35
C GLY A 244 4.34 9.32 -10.15
N ILE A 245 4.83 9.23 -8.91
CA ILE A 245 3.99 9.06 -7.70
C ILE A 245 4.17 10.22 -6.73
N LEU A 246 5.41 10.62 -6.46
CA LEU A 246 5.74 11.62 -5.44
C LEU A 246 6.85 12.54 -5.94
N ASP A 247 6.63 13.84 -5.82
CA ASP A 247 7.69 14.86 -5.88
C ASP A 247 7.40 15.93 -4.82
N ARG A 248 8.31 16.05 -3.86
CA ARG A 248 8.21 16.97 -2.72
C ARG A 248 9.55 17.62 -2.44
N SER A 249 9.58 18.95 -2.43
CA SER A 249 10.80 19.69 -2.08
C SER A 249 11.09 19.59 -0.58
N VAL A 250 12.36 19.40 -0.24
CA VAL A 250 12.91 19.30 1.10
C VAL A 250 14.08 20.27 1.19
N PHE A 251 13.82 21.45 1.77
CA PHE A 251 14.83 22.48 2.01
C PHE A 251 15.24 22.50 3.47
N GLN A 252 16.54 22.36 3.75
CA GLN A 252 17.09 22.44 5.10
C GLN A 252 18.46 23.12 5.08
N VAL A 253 18.80 23.81 6.16
CA VAL A 253 20.13 24.38 6.39
C VAL A 253 20.69 23.77 7.66
N LEU A 254 21.83 23.09 7.54
CA LEU A 254 22.50 22.42 8.65
C LEU A 254 23.70 23.23 9.08
N GLN A 255 23.87 23.45 10.39
CA GLN A 255 25.07 24.06 10.93
C GLN A 255 26.10 22.99 11.27
N GLY A 256 27.37 23.27 11.01
CA GLY A 256 28.46 22.35 11.29
C GLY A 256 29.74 23.07 11.67
N VAL A 257 30.66 22.31 12.25
CA VAL A 257 32.03 22.76 12.53
C VAL A 257 32.96 21.87 11.74
N LEU A 258 33.75 22.47 10.85
CA LEU A 258 34.80 21.77 10.11
C LEU A 258 35.90 21.35 11.11
N ARG A 259 36.16 20.04 11.18
CA ARG A 259 37.22 19.46 12.01
C ARG A 259 38.36 18.92 11.15
#